data_AF-A0AA40KVE6-F1
#
_entry.id   AF-A0AA40KVE6-F1
#
_cell.length_a   1.000
_cell.length_b   1.000
_cell.length_c   1.000
_cell.angle_alpha   90.00
_cell.angle_beta   90.00
_cell.angle_gamma   90.00
#
_symmetry.space_group_name_H-M   'P 1'
#
loop_
_entity.id
_entity.type
_entity.pdbx_description
1 polymer ?
#
loop_
_entity_poly.entity_id
_entity_poly.type
_entity_poly.pdbx_seq_one_letter_code
_entity_poly.pdbx_strand_id
1 'polypeptide(L)'
;MEAKRQSVLISSLHGYSVYLNTVPIQEVEKMIELHNKIISSNNFWNLINTDVVPIKTAFFTLLTSMIDTNVMLQNEKKRTVTSIVNSLDEMYPPLSSAVWKSMHTAMNNIKDWYSVINIEKLFLPKLYRVLQNGGQCCASDIYPYLLPFISQFPKLSVDPHHLYTNFFTNMRQGFSVQSVRTDHYEALAVTTSFVECFGYYILLNVNNQDLINALLSEQLMPLLEMCLKEDGPLAQIFSYEITHLIRYWSKNRYNKDYKSYICLMEEFWRNLNTLFTSPVNISSQTAFLITLRMGSEHGRKNLEMKLCNSGENIMNQSQTQNVENDTDVKFLAELKTFVNSICVKCFNQITEKGYITYLNKLIAHFEGDHAFENLFELLNAQMNFFNFYNEILRSWLLEQRQDIEDITELMFNLMKYMNHSERNEIMESLTEVRVNSSFVCFLPHIVYM
;
A
#
# COMPACT_ATOMS: atom_id res chain seq x y z
N MET A 1 -43.78 -6.21 23.05
CA MET A 1 -44.50 -5.86 21.79
C MET A 1 -43.61 -5.12 20.81
N GLU A 2 -42.81 -4.15 21.27
CA GLU A 2 -41.94 -3.33 20.41
C GLU A 2 -40.90 -4.15 19.63
N ALA A 3 -40.14 -5.03 20.28
CA ALA A 3 -39.18 -5.92 19.61
C ALA A 3 -39.81 -6.81 18.52
N LYS A 4 -41.06 -7.25 18.71
CA LYS A 4 -41.80 -8.04 17.70
C LYS A 4 -42.16 -7.17 16.49
N ARG A 5 -42.57 -5.91 16.71
CA ARG A 5 -42.83 -4.96 15.61
C ARG A 5 -41.55 -4.65 14.83
N GLN A 6 -40.44 -4.43 15.52
CA GLN A 6 -39.14 -4.19 14.91
C GLN A 6 -38.68 -5.39 14.07
N SER A 7 -38.80 -6.62 14.58
CA SER A 7 -38.47 -7.84 13.83
C SER A 7 -39.33 -8.02 12.57
N VAL A 8 -40.64 -7.76 12.66
CA VAL A 8 -41.53 -7.79 11.49
C VAL A 8 -41.14 -6.74 10.47
N LEU A 9 -40.81 -5.53 10.89
CA LEU A 9 -40.37 -4.45 10.00
C LEU A 9 -39.06 -4.80 9.29
N ILE A 10 -38.05 -5.27 10.04
CA ILE A 10 -36.76 -5.72 9.48
C ILE A 10 -37.01 -6.81 8.44
N SER A 11 -37.82 -7.81 8.76
CA SER A 11 -38.15 -8.91 7.85
C SER A 11 -38.89 -8.43 6.60
N SER A 12 -39.77 -7.42 6.75
CA SER A 12 -40.50 -6.82 5.63
C SER A 12 -39.58 -6.05 4.68
N LEU A 13 -38.62 -5.29 5.22
CA LEU A 13 -37.61 -4.58 4.42
C LEU A 13 -36.72 -5.55 3.64
N HIS A 14 -36.26 -6.63 4.28
CA HIS A 14 -35.48 -7.67 3.62
C HIS A 14 -36.30 -8.42 2.56
N GLY A 15 -37.55 -8.79 2.88
CA GLY A 15 -38.46 -9.43 1.93
C GLY A 15 -38.70 -8.56 0.70
N TYR A 16 -38.84 -7.24 0.90
CA TYR A 16 -38.97 -6.29 -0.21
C TYR A 16 -37.68 -6.18 -1.03
N SER A 17 -36.51 -6.16 -0.40
CA SER A 17 -35.22 -6.19 -1.09
C SER A 17 -35.07 -7.45 -1.95
N VAL A 18 -35.39 -8.62 -1.39
CA VAL A 18 -35.37 -9.91 -2.11
C VAL A 18 -36.35 -9.89 -3.28
N TYR A 19 -37.58 -9.38 -3.08
CA TYR A 19 -38.56 -9.22 -4.15
C TYR A 19 -37.98 -8.41 -5.32
N LEU A 20 -37.39 -7.24 -5.07
CA LEU A 20 -36.81 -6.40 -6.12
C LEU A 20 -35.65 -7.06 -6.87
N ASN A 21 -34.87 -7.92 -6.20
CA ASN A 21 -33.71 -8.59 -6.80
C ASN A 21 -34.08 -9.91 -7.52
N THR A 22 -35.27 -10.46 -7.29
CA THR A 22 -35.66 -11.79 -7.81
C THR A 22 -36.74 -11.72 -8.87
N VAL A 23 -37.62 -10.71 -8.80
CA VAL A 23 -38.74 -10.57 -9.72
C VAL A 23 -38.29 -9.80 -10.96
N PRO A 24 -38.65 -10.25 -12.19
CA PRO A 24 -38.34 -9.52 -13.41
C PRO A 24 -38.83 -8.08 -13.39
N ILE A 25 -38.02 -7.16 -13.93
CA ILE A 25 -38.29 -5.72 -13.87
C ILE A 25 -39.66 -5.33 -14.47
N GLN A 26 -40.12 -6.05 -15.50
CA GLN A 26 -41.43 -5.80 -16.13
C GLN A 26 -42.60 -6.07 -15.17
N GLU A 27 -42.46 -7.04 -14.26
CA GLU A 27 -43.48 -7.33 -13.25
C GLU A 27 -43.41 -6.33 -12.09
N VAL A 28 -42.21 -5.88 -11.76
CA VAL A 28 -41.98 -4.82 -10.77
C VAL A 28 -42.60 -3.49 -11.24
N GLU A 29 -42.46 -3.17 -12.53
CA GLU A 29 -43.05 -1.98 -13.16
C GLU A 29 -44.59 -1.97 -13.08
N LYS A 30 -45.26 -3.13 -13.12
CA LYS A 30 -46.72 -3.20 -12.97
C LYS A 30 -47.21 -2.71 -11.61
N MET A 31 -46.34 -2.72 -10.59
CA MET A 31 -46.67 -2.33 -9.21
C MET A 31 -46.11 -0.94 -8.85
N ILE A 32 -45.68 -0.15 -9.84
CA ILE A 32 -44.98 1.13 -9.63
C ILE A 32 -45.74 2.12 -8.75
N GLU A 33 -47.07 2.16 -8.82
CA GLU A 33 -47.90 3.05 -7.99
C GLU A 33 -47.79 2.71 -6.49
N LEU A 34 -47.77 1.42 -6.15
CA LEU A 34 -47.60 0.96 -4.76
C LEU A 34 -46.18 1.26 -4.27
N HIS A 35 -45.19 1.04 -5.11
CA HIS A 35 -43.79 1.36 -4.80
C HIS A 35 -43.62 2.86 -4.54
N ASN A 36 -44.15 3.71 -5.41
CA ASN A 36 -44.13 5.16 -5.24
C ASN A 36 -44.86 5.60 -3.97
N LYS A 37 -46.00 4.99 -3.63
CA LYS A 37 -46.72 5.30 -2.38
C LYS A 37 -45.89 5.02 -1.13
N ILE A 38 -45.09 3.95 -1.14
CA ILE A 38 -44.17 3.63 -0.04
C ILE A 38 -43.03 4.65 0.01
N ILE A 39 -42.37 4.88 -1.13
CA ILE A 39 -41.15 5.70 -1.20
C ILE A 39 -41.45 7.18 -0.95
N SER A 40 -42.57 7.72 -1.44
CA SER A 40 -42.95 9.12 -1.17
C SER A 40 -43.39 9.36 0.27
N SER A 41 -43.59 8.31 1.07
CA SER A 41 -43.96 8.45 2.48
C SER A 41 -42.77 8.89 3.34
N ASN A 42 -42.94 9.96 4.11
CA ASN A 42 -41.92 10.38 5.08
C ASN A 42 -41.61 9.30 6.13
N ASN A 43 -42.57 8.43 6.44
CA ASN A 43 -42.34 7.34 7.39
C ASN A 43 -41.30 6.33 6.89
N PHE A 44 -41.21 6.12 5.57
CA PHE A 44 -40.21 5.25 4.98
C PHE A 44 -38.80 5.81 5.19
N TRP A 45 -38.61 7.10 4.93
CA TRP A 45 -37.31 7.75 5.10
C TRP A 45 -36.93 8.00 6.55
N ASN A 46 -37.91 8.16 7.45
CA ASN A 46 -37.65 8.30 8.88
C ASN A 46 -37.03 7.05 9.51
N LEU A 47 -37.02 5.90 8.81
CA LEU A 47 -36.34 4.68 9.24
C LEU A 47 -34.83 4.90 9.47
N ILE A 48 -34.20 5.82 8.73
CA ILE A 48 -32.78 6.18 8.88
C ILE A 48 -32.49 6.85 10.23
N ASN A 49 -33.48 7.51 10.83
CA ASN A 49 -33.34 8.27 12.07
C ASN A 49 -33.64 7.41 13.31
N THR A 50 -33.96 6.12 13.14
CA THR A 50 -34.24 5.22 14.26
C THR A 50 -32.94 4.83 14.97
N ASP A 51 -32.95 4.68 16.30
CA ASP A 51 -31.75 4.20 17.03
C ASP A 51 -31.48 2.69 16.82
N VAL A 52 -32.41 1.99 16.17
CA VAL A 52 -32.36 0.54 15.97
C VAL A 52 -31.52 0.23 14.74
N VAL A 53 -30.23 -0.01 14.95
CA VAL A 53 -29.24 -0.24 13.89
C VAL A 53 -29.66 -1.31 12.86
N PRO A 54 -30.23 -2.48 13.23
CA PRO A 54 -30.70 -3.46 12.26
C PRO A 54 -31.79 -2.93 11.30
N ILE A 55 -32.63 -1.99 11.74
CA ILE A 55 -33.63 -1.35 10.86
C ILE A 55 -32.92 -0.46 9.84
N LYS A 56 -31.93 0.35 10.26
CA LYS A 56 -31.11 1.15 9.34
C LYS A 56 -30.38 0.28 8.32
N THR A 57 -29.77 -0.82 8.77
CA THR A 57 -29.07 -1.77 7.88
C THR A 57 -30.03 -2.36 6.85
N ALA A 58 -31.21 -2.84 7.27
CA ALA A 58 -32.22 -3.37 6.37
C ALA A 58 -32.73 -2.31 5.38
N PHE A 59 -32.87 -1.06 5.82
CA PHE A 59 -33.26 0.07 5.00
C PHE A 59 -32.24 0.33 3.88
N PHE A 60 -30.94 0.40 4.19
CA PHE A 60 -29.90 0.61 3.17
C PHE A 60 -29.76 -0.57 2.21
N THR A 61 -29.93 -1.81 2.69
CA THR A 61 -29.99 -3.00 1.81
C THR A 61 -31.15 -2.91 0.82
N LEU A 62 -32.33 -2.51 1.29
CA LEU A 62 -33.48 -2.25 0.42
C LEU A 62 -33.21 -1.10 -0.55
N LEU A 63 -32.62 -0.01 -0.07
CA LEU A 63 -32.31 1.16 -0.89
C LEU A 63 -31.34 0.80 -2.03
N THR A 64 -30.32 -0.02 -1.76
CA THR A 64 -29.42 -0.57 -2.79
C THR A 64 -30.23 -1.28 -3.90
N SER A 65 -31.16 -2.16 -3.51
CA SER A 65 -31.98 -2.93 -4.45
C SER A 65 -32.93 -2.03 -5.26
N MET A 66 -33.45 -0.96 -4.63
CA MET A 66 -34.27 0.05 -5.31
C MET A 66 -33.46 0.88 -6.32
N ILE A 67 -32.18 1.14 -6.04
CA ILE A 67 -31.31 1.87 -6.96
C ILE A 67 -30.95 0.99 -8.16
N ASP A 68 -30.62 -0.29 -7.94
CA ASP A 68 -30.31 -1.24 -9.01
C ASP A 68 -31.47 -1.43 -9.99
N THR A 69 -32.71 -1.38 -9.48
CA THR A 69 -33.91 -1.46 -10.33
C THR A 69 -34.22 -0.16 -11.08
N ASN A 70 -33.68 0.99 -10.67
CA ASN A 70 -33.70 2.32 -11.33
C ASN A 70 -35.10 2.97 -11.61
N VAL A 71 -36.19 2.20 -11.68
CA VAL A 71 -37.52 2.68 -12.09
C VAL A 71 -38.19 3.54 -11.00
N MET A 72 -37.93 3.28 -9.72
CA MET A 72 -38.75 3.82 -8.62
C MET A 72 -38.21 5.10 -7.98
N LEU A 73 -36.92 5.42 -8.18
CA LEU A 73 -36.23 6.45 -7.41
C LEU A 73 -35.96 7.75 -8.16
N GLN A 74 -36.42 7.89 -9.41
CA GLN A 74 -36.14 9.08 -10.23
C GLN A 74 -36.61 10.38 -9.56
N ASN A 75 -37.82 10.37 -8.98
CA ASN A 75 -38.39 11.54 -8.30
C ASN A 75 -37.80 11.80 -6.92
N GLU A 76 -37.07 10.82 -6.36
CA GLU A 76 -36.50 10.87 -5.01
C GLU A 76 -34.97 10.86 -5.06
N LYS A 77 -34.36 11.06 -6.25
CA LYS A 77 -32.91 11.04 -6.48
C LYS A 77 -32.13 11.84 -5.43
N LYS A 78 -32.53 13.10 -5.20
CA LYS A 78 -31.87 13.97 -4.22
C LYS A 78 -31.96 13.40 -2.80
N ARG A 79 -33.13 12.90 -2.42
CA ARG A 79 -33.39 12.33 -1.09
C ARG A 79 -32.57 11.05 -0.89
N THR A 80 -32.60 10.14 -1.86
CA THR A 80 -31.79 8.91 -1.89
C THR A 80 -30.31 9.21 -1.68
N VAL A 81 -29.71 10.06 -2.53
CA VAL A 81 -28.28 10.37 -2.44
C VAL A 81 -27.94 11.07 -1.13
N THR A 82 -28.77 12.04 -0.70
CA THR A 82 -28.55 12.76 0.57
C THR A 82 -28.61 11.82 1.77
N SER A 83 -29.55 10.88 1.80
CA SER A 83 -29.67 9.88 2.87
C SER A 83 -28.45 8.96 2.95
N ILE A 84 -27.95 8.48 1.80
CA ILE A 84 -26.73 7.65 1.77
C ILE A 84 -25.53 8.44 2.25
N VAL A 85 -25.31 9.64 1.68
CA VAL A 85 -24.16 10.46 2.03
C VAL A 85 -24.19 10.83 3.50
N ASN A 86 -25.35 11.16 4.08
CA ASN A 86 -25.46 11.47 5.50
C ASN A 86 -25.03 10.34 6.44
N SER A 87 -25.06 9.09 5.98
CA SER A 87 -24.69 7.92 6.75
C SER A 87 -23.35 7.29 6.33
N LEU A 88 -22.58 7.91 5.42
CA LEU A 88 -21.32 7.35 4.92
C LEU A 88 -20.29 7.04 6.01
N ASP A 89 -20.38 7.76 7.11
CA ASP A 89 -19.42 7.80 8.19
C ASP A 89 -19.93 7.07 9.46
N GLU A 90 -20.92 6.18 9.29
CA GLU A 90 -21.45 5.26 10.30
C GLU A 90 -20.41 4.23 10.74
N MET A 91 -20.33 4.00 12.05
CA MET A 91 -19.28 3.19 12.69
C MET A 91 -19.65 1.72 12.92
N TYR A 92 -20.93 1.36 12.80
CA TYR A 92 -21.35 -0.02 13.03
C TYR A 92 -21.11 -0.89 11.79
N PRO A 93 -20.32 -1.98 11.85
CA PRO A 93 -19.82 -2.63 10.64
C PRO A 93 -20.89 -3.09 9.63
N PRO A 94 -21.93 -3.84 10.02
CA PRO A 94 -23.01 -4.21 9.10
C PRO A 94 -23.75 -3.01 8.48
N LEU A 95 -23.90 -1.91 9.23
CA LEU A 95 -24.54 -0.70 8.71
C LEU A 95 -23.59 0.03 7.75
N SER A 96 -22.33 0.20 8.11
CA SER A 96 -21.32 0.86 7.28
C SER A 96 -21.17 0.17 5.93
N SER A 97 -21.03 -1.16 5.93
CA SER A 97 -20.98 -1.99 4.71
C SER A 97 -22.23 -1.81 3.84
N ALA A 98 -23.43 -1.82 4.43
CA ALA A 98 -24.68 -1.58 3.69
C ALA A 98 -24.77 -0.16 3.09
N VAL A 99 -24.30 0.86 3.81
CA VAL A 99 -24.26 2.25 3.32
C VAL A 99 -23.26 2.38 2.16
N TRP A 100 -22.05 1.85 2.30
CA TRP A 100 -21.02 1.93 1.26
C TRP A 100 -21.41 1.17 0.00
N LYS A 101 -22.06 0.01 0.15
CA LYS A 101 -22.68 -0.69 -0.98
C LYS A 101 -23.75 0.17 -1.65
N SER A 102 -24.62 0.81 -0.86
CA SER A 102 -25.63 1.73 -1.40
C SER A 102 -25.00 2.91 -2.14
N MET A 103 -23.90 3.46 -1.63
CA MET A 103 -23.15 4.54 -2.27
C MET A 103 -22.55 4.09 -3.59
N HIS A 104 -21.84 2.97 -3.62
CA HIS A 104 -21.26 2.42 -4.85
C HIS A 104 -22.35 2.17 -5.92
N THR A 105 -23.47 1.56 -5.52
CA THR A 105 -24.61 1.34 -6.41
C THR A 105 -25.23 2.66 -6.90
N ALA A 106 -25.37 3.67 -6.03
CA ALA A 106 -25.83 5.00 -6.40
C ALA A 106 -24.91 5.65 -7.44
N MET A 107 -23.60 5.54 -7.28
CA MET A 107 -22.63 6.12 -8.20
C MET A 107 -22.70 5.53 -9.61
N ASN A 108 -22.97 4.23 -9.70
CA ASN A 108 -23.00 3.51 -10.96
C ASN A 108 -24.34 3.67 -11.70
N ASN A 109 -25.45 3.75 -10.96
CA ASN A 109 -26.80 3.73 -11.55
C ASN A 109 -27.50 5.10 -11.57
N ILE A 110 -27.16 6.01 -10.65
CA ILE A 110 -27.75 7.35 -10.60
C ILE A 110 -26.86 8.32 -11.38
N LYS A 111 -27.28 8.64 -12.60
CA LYS A 111 -26.65 9.67 -13.43
C LYS A 111 -26.56 10.99 -12.67
N ASP A 112 -25.41 11.65 -12.70
CA ASP A 112 -25.16 12.95 -12.07
C ASP A 112 -25.56 13.01 -10.59
N TRP A 113 -25.31 11.93 -9.82
CA TRP A 113 -25.58 11.91 -8.38
C TRP A 113 -24.86 13.06 -7.64
N TYR A 114 -23.69 13.48 -8.13
CA TYR A 114 -22.89 14.56 -7.55
C TYR A 114 -23.56 15.94 -7.69
N SER A 115 -24.47 16.12 -8.66
CA SER A 115 -25.17 17.39 -8.88
C SER A 115 -26.29 17.67 -7.88
N VAL A 116 -26.80 16.65 -7.18
CA VAL A 116 -27.96 16.78 -6.28
C VAL A 116 -27.57 17.04 -4.83
N ILE A 117 -26.27 17.03 -4.52
CA ILE A 117 -25.72 17.29 -3.19
C ILE A 117 -24.58 18.30 -3.24
N ASN A 118 -24.26 18.90 -2.09
CA ASN A 118 -23.06 19.71 -1.97
C ASN A 118 -21.86 18.82 -1.67
N ILE A 119 -20.99 18.59 -2.65
CA ILE A 119 -19.84 17.70 -2.51
C ILE A 119 -18.89 18.16 -1.39
N GLU A 120 -18.51 19.43 -1.38
CA GLU A 120 -17.54 19.97 -0.44
C GLU A 120 -18.04 19.99 1.01
N LYS A 121 -19.33 20.31 1.22
CA LYS A 121 -19.90 20.47 2.56
C LYS A 121 -20.49 19.20 3.14
N LEU A 122 -20.99 18.30 2.30
CA LEU A 122 -21.72 17.12 2.75
C LEU A 122 -20.91 15.84 2.58
N PHE A 123 -20.32 15.66 1.40
CA PHE A 123 -19.73 14.38 1.02
C PHE A 123 -18.25 14.27 1.47
N LEU A 124 -17.39 15.23 1.08
CA LEU A 124 -15.96 15.17 1.38
C LEU A 124 -15.65 15.07 2.88
N PRO A 125 -16.31 15.81 3.80
CA PRO A 125 -16.01 15.69 5.22
C PRO A 125 -16.26 14.28 5.77
N LYS A 126 -17.27 13.59 5.23
CA LYS A 126 -17.64 12.22 5.65
C LYS A 126 -16.68 11.20 5.08
N LEU A 127 -16.35 11.31 3.79
CA LEU A 127 -15.32 10.50 3.16
C LEU A 127 -14.00 10.61 3.94
N TYR A 128 -13.53 11.83 4.18
CA TYR A 128 -12.27 12.06 4.89
C TYR A 128 -12.30 11.46 6.28
N ARG A 129 -13.42 11.56 7.01
CA ARG A 129 -13.57 10.89 8.31
C ARG A 129 -13.44 9.38 8.22
N VAL A 130 -13.98 8.74 7.17
CA VAL A 130 -13.84 7.29 6.97
C VAL A 130 -12.38 6.91 6.69
N LEU A 131 -11.70 7.68 5.84
CA LEU A 131 -10.29 7.46 5.50
C LEU A 131 -9.37 7.63 6.72
N GLN A 132 -9.54 8.72 7.48
CA GLN A 132 -8.78 9.01 8.70
C GLN A 132 -8.92 7.91 9.76
N ASN A 133 -10.09 7.27 9.82
CA ASN A 133 -10.36 6.19 10.76
C ASN A 133 -10.00 4.80 10.21
N GLY A 134 -9.29 4.72 9.09
CA GLY A 134 -8.83 3.43 8.54
C GLY A 134 -9.97 2.48 8.21
N GLY A 135 -11.16 3.00 7.85
CA GLY A 135 -12.34 2.16 7.57
C GLY A 135 -13.06 1.61 8.80
N GLN A 136 -12.67 1.97 10.03
CA GLN A 136 -13.40 1.67 11.27
C GLN A 136 -13.68 0.17 11.49
N CYS A 137 -12.67 -0.69 11.28
CA CYS A 137 -12.80 -2.15 11.31
C CYS A 137 -13.69 -2.74 10.19
N CYS A 138 -13.85 -2.01 9.09
CA CYS A 138 -14.58 -2.40 7.90
C CYS A 138 -13.81 -2.05 6.62
N ALA A 139 -12.49 -1.87 6.70
CA ALA A 139 -11.68 -1.51 5.54
C ALA A 139 -11.84 -2.55 4.43
N SER A 140 -11.89 -3.83 4.78
CA SER A 140 -12.13 -4.92 3.83
C SER A 140 -13.43 -4.79 3.02
N ASP A 141 -14.48 -4.21 3.59
CA ASP A 141 -15.75 -3.96 2.91
C ASP A 141 -15.80 -2.61 2.19
N ILE A 142 -15.13 -1.59 2.73
CA ILE A 142 -15.26 -0.19 2.29
C ILE A 142 -14.23 0.19 1.23
N TYR A 143 -12.96 -0.15 1.48
CA TYR A 143 -11.83 0.31 0.67
C TYR A 143 -11.86 -0.18 -0.78
N PRO A 144 -12.38 -1.38 -1.12
CA PRO A 144 -12.57 -1.80 -2.51
C PRO A 144 -13.40 -0.82 -3.37
N TYR A 145 -14.26 0.00 -2.76
CA TYR A 145 -15.05 1.00 -3.48
C TYR A 145 -14.30 2.30 -3.76
N LEU A 146 -13.11 2.52 -3.18
CA LEU A 146 -12.38 3.78 -3.31
C LEU A 146 -11.81 4.01 -4.72
N LEU A 147 -11.35 2.96 -5.42
CA LEU A 147 -10.87 3.11 -6.79
C LEU A 147 -12.01 3.47 -7.78
N PRO A 148 -13.17 2.77 -7.77
CA PRO A 148 -14.35 3.23 -8.50
C PRO A 148 -14.73 4.67 -8.11
N PHE A 149 -14.61 5.03 -6.84
CA PHE A 149 -14.94 6.36 -6.34
C PHE A 149 -14.02 7.44 -6.91
N ILE A 150 -12.71 7.25 -6.82
CA ILE A 150 -11.70 8.21 -7.26
C ILE A 150 -11.74 8.44 -8.77
N SER A 151 -12.21 7.45 -9.54
CA SER A 151 -12.43 7.61 -10.98
C SER A 151 -13.50 8.65 -11.34
N GLN A 152 -14.37 9.03 -10.38
CA GLN A 152 -15.40 10.04 -10.57
C GLN A 152 -14.94 11.44 -10.15
N PHE A 153 -13.75 11.60 -9.56
CA PHE A 153 -13.24 12.90 -9.09
C PHE A 153 -13.23 13.99 -10.15
N PRO A 154 -12.84 13.70 -11.42
CA PRO A 154 -12.88 14.71 -12.49
C PRO A 154 -14.29 15.29 -12.75
N LYS A 155 -15.35 14.60 -12.31
CA LYS A 155 -16.74 15.05 -12.45
C LYS A 155 -17.20 15.90 -11.27
N LEU A 156 -16.49 15.86 -10.14
CA LEU A 156 -16.75 16.69 -8.99
C LEU A 156 -16.21 18.08 -9.31
N SER A 157 -17.06 19.10 -9.32
CA SER A 157 -16.68 20.49 -9.63
C SER A 157 -15.85 21.13 -8.49
N VAL A 158 -14.77 20.45 -8.09
CA VAL A 158 -13.83 20.78 -7.02
C VAL A 158 -12.44 20.79 -7.63
N ASP A 159 -11.54 21.63 -7.10
CA ASP A 159 -10.14 21.64 -7.53
C ASP A 159 -9.53 20.23 -7.43
N PRO A 160 -9.09 19.62 -8.55
CA PRO A 160 -8.60 18.25 -8.53
C PRO A 160 -7.38 18.09 -7.62
N HIS A 161 -6.42 19.02 -7.69
CA HIS A 161 -5.20 18.93 -6.90
C HIS A 161 -5.52 18.88 -5.39
N HIS A 162 -6.33 19.81 -4.90
CA HIS A 162 -6.76 19.82 -3.51
C HIS A 162 -7.52 18.55 -3.12
N LEU A 163 -8.38 18.06 -4.01
CA LEU A 163 -9.19 16.87 -3.79
C LEU A 163 -8.34 15.60 -3.63
N TYR A 164 -7.37 15.36 -4.53
CA TYR A 164 -6.46 14.21 -4.46
C TYR A 164 -5.49 14.32 -3.28
N THR A 165 -4.89 15.49 -3.05
CA THR A 165 -3.95 15.71 -1.93
C THR A 165 -4.63 15.46 -0.59
N ASN A 166 -5.85 15.97 -0.39
CA ASN A 166 -6.62 15.68 0.82
C ASN A 166 -6.99 14.20 0.91
N PHE A 167 -7.41 13.57 -0.19
CA PHE A 167 -7.74 12.15 -0.20
C PHE A 167 -6.58 11.29 0.31
N PHE A 168 -5.39 11.44 -0.26
CA PHE A 168 -4.21 10.68 0.16
C PHE A 168 -3.72 11.06 1.55
N THR A 169 -3.81 12.33 1.94
CA THR A 169 -3.45 12.78 3.29
C THR A 169 -4.32 12.10 4.36
N ASN A 170 -5.64 12.05 4.14
CA ASN A 170 -6.58 11.40 5.05
C ASN A 170 -6.41 9.87 5.05
N MET A 171 -6.15 9.27 3.89
CA MET A 171 -5.88 7.84 3.79
C MET A 171 -4.60 7.46 4.54
N ARG A 172 -3.53 8.26 4.42
CA ARG A 172 -2.28 8.08 5.16
C ARG A 172 -2.49 8.14 6.68
N GLN A 173 -3.32 9.06 7.16
CA GLN A 173 -3.68 9.10 8.60
C GLN A 173 -4.36 7.81 9.06
N GLY A 174 -5.16 7.18 8.19
CA GLY A 174 -5.80 5.88 8.45
C GLY A 174 -4.83 4.74 8.74
N PHE A 175 -3.60 4.78 8.22
CA PHE A 175 -2.58 3.76 8.50
C PHE A 175 -2.12 3.75 9.97
N SER A 176 -2.27 4.86 10.69
CA SER A 176 -1.91 4.96 12.11
C SER A 176 -2.99 4.38 13.04
N VAL A 177 -4.15 3.98 12.51
CA VAL A 177 -5.27 3.44 13.30
C VAL A 177 -4.97 2.04 13.78
N GLN A 178 -5.30 1.74 15.04
CA GLN A 178 -4.95 0.47 15.69
C GLN A 178 -5.44 -0.75 14.91
N SER A 179 -6.69 -0.75 14.43
CA SER A 179 -7.24 -1.86 13.65
C SER A 179 -6.41 -2.16 12.40
N VAL A 180 -5.96 -1.12 11.69
CA VAL A 180 -5.11 -1.24 10.49
C VAL A 180 -3.70 -1.72 10.84
N ARG A 181 -3.18 -1.37 12.02
CA ARG A 181 -1.84 -1.80 12.46
C ARG A 181 -1.80 -3.25 12.94
N THR A 182 -2.91 -3.75 13.50
CA THR A 182 -2.95 -5.09 14.12
C THR A 182 -3.62 -6.16 13.28
N ASP A 183 -4.69 -5.81 12.55
CA ASP A 183 -5.46 -6.79 11.78
C ASP A 183 -4.93 -6.90 10.35
N HIS A 184 -4.62 -8.12 9.93
CA HIS A 184 -4.04 -8.39 8.61
C HIS A 184 -4.98 -8.01 7.46
N TYR A 185 -6.27 -8.30 7.58
CA TYR A 185 -7.23 -8.05 6.51
C TYR A 185 -7.51 -6.57 6.34
N GLU A 186 -7.61 -5.84 7.45
CA GLU A 186 -7.75 -4.40 7.45
C GLU A 186 -6.49 -3.72 6.87
N ALA A 187 -5.31 -4.12 7.33
CA ALA A 187 -4.03 -3.64 6.79
C ALA A 187 -3.92 -3.86 5.27
N LEU A 188 -4.29 -5.06 4.80
CA LEU A 188 -4.24 -5.43 3.39
C LEU A 188 -5.23 -4.61 2.56
N ALA A 189 -6.46 -4.43 3.02
CA ALA A 189 -7.47 -3.65 2.31
C ALA A 189 -7.06 -2.17 2.19
N VAL A 190 -6.59 -1.57 3.29
CA VAL A 190 -6.10 -0.18 3.32
C VAL A 190 -4.91 0.00 2.37
N THR A 191 -3.92 -0.88 2.47
CA THR A 191 -2.71 -0.84 1.65
C THR A 191 -3.04 -1.02 0.17
N THR A 192 -3.82 -2.05 -0.17
CA THR A 192 -4.15 -2.38 -1.57
C THR A 192 -4.86 -1.21 -2.23
N SER A 193 -5.91 -0.66 -1.60
CA SER A 193 -6.63 0.47 -2.18
C SER A 193 -5.79 1.75 -2.21
N PHE A 194 -4.87 1.96 -1.27
CA PHE A 194 -3.93 3.09 -1.34
C PHE A 194 -3.07 2.97 -2.59
N VAL A 195 -2.43 1.82 -2.80
CA VAL A 195 -1.55 1.55 -3.94
C VAL A 195 -2.31 1.63 -5.27
N GLU A 196 -3.52 1.08 -5.34
CA GLU A 196 -4.37 1.16 -6.53
C GLU A 196 -4.80 2.58 -6.85
N CYS A 197 -5.31 3.34 -5.86
CA CYS A 197 -5.71 4.73 -6.05
C CYS A 197 -4.51 5.61 -6.43
N PHE A 198 -3.35 5.36 -5.82
CA PHE A 198 -2.11 6.07 -6.11
C PHE A 198 -1.63 5.80 -7.54
N GLY A 199 -1.62 4.53 -7.96
CA GLY A 199 -1.31 4.13 -9.33
C GLY A 199 -2.28 4.76 -10.35
N TYR A 200 -3.58 4.79 -10.04
CA TYR A 200 -4.58 5.43 -10.88
C TYR A 200 -4.35 6.94 -11.03
N TYR A 201 -4.07 7.65 -9.93
CA TYR A 201 -3.78 9.09 -10.00
C TYR A 201 -2.53 9.39 -10.84
N ILE A 202 -1.48 8.59 -10.70
CA ILE A 202 -0.28 8.71 -11.53
C ILE A 202 -0.61 8.49 -13.00
N LEU A 203 -1.42 7.48 -13.31
CA LEU A 203 -1.84 7.20 -14.68
C LEU A 203 -2.63 8.38 -15.28
N LEU A 204 -3.56 8.98 -14.51
CA LEU A 204 -4.31 10.16 -14.96
C LEU A 204 -3.41 11.38 -15.23
N ASN A 205 -2.33 11.52 -14.47
CA ASN A 205 -1.45 12.67 -14.52
C ASN A 205 -0.12 12.37 -15.22
N VAL A 206 -0.06 11.33 -16.06
CA VAL A 206 1.19 10.87 -16.69
C VAL A 206 1.88 11.93 -17.57
N ASN A 207 1.19 13.01 -17.93
CA ASN A 207 1.76 14.15 -18.65
C ASN A 207 2.15 15.33 -17.74
N ASN A 208 1.90 15.23 -16.43
CA ASN A 208 2.17 16.26 -15.43
C ASN A 208 3.16 15.73 -14.38
N GLN A 209 4.45 15.86 -14.70
CA GLN A 209 5.55 15.36 -13.87
C GLN A 209 5.59 16.02 -12.49
N ASP A 210 5.33 17.32 -12.41
CA ASP A 210 5.40 18.07 -11.15
C ASP A 210 4.37 17.55 -10.14
N LEU A 211 3.14 17.29 -10.57
CA LEU A 211 2.09 16.73 -9.71
C LEU A 211 2.38 15.31 -9.26
N ILE A 212 2.93 14.47 -10.14
CA ILE A 212 3.32 13.09 -9.82
C ILE A 212 4.45 13.08 -8.78
N ASN A 213 5.47 13.91 -8.99
CA ASN A 213 6.62 13.99 -8.10
C ASN A 213 6.23 14.58 -6.74
N ALA A 214 5.38 15.60 -6.72
CA ALA A 214 4.81 16.15 -5.49
C ALA A 214 4.05 15.06 -4.72
N LEU A 215 3.19 14.28 -5.38
CA LEU A 215 2.45 13.22 -4.70
C LEU A 215 3.37 12.10 -4.16
N LEU A 216 4.40 11.72 -4.91
CA LEU A 216 5.42 10.77 -4.46
C LEU A 216 6.08 11.27 -3.17
N SER A 217 6.67 12.46 -3.20
CA SER A 217 7.41 13.01 -2.07
C SER A 217 6.53 13.39 -0.88
N GLU A 218 5.31 13.88 -1.12
CA GLU A 218 4.43 14.35 -0.05
C GLU A 218 3.55 13.26 0.56
N GLN A 219 3.24 12.17 -0.17
CA GLN A 219 2.29 11.14 0.29
C GLN A 219 2.93 9.77 0.46
N LEU A 220 3.55 9.24 -0.60
CA LEU A 220 4.10 7.89 -0.58
C LEU A 220 5.37 7.80 0.27
N MET A 221 6.33 8.71 0.10
CA MET A 221 7.60 8.65 0.83
C MET A 221 7.43 8.76 2.36
N PRO A 222 6.60 9.67 2.91
CA PRO A 222 6.38 9.73 4.36
C PRO A 222 5.67 8.49 4.91
N LEU A 223 4.79 7.87 4.12
CA LEU A 223 4.13 6.62 4.50
C LEU A 223 5.13 5.45 4.52
N LEU A 224 6.00 5.37 3.49
CA LEU A 224 7.08 4.39 3.46
C LEU A 224 8.03 4.58 4.65
N GLU A 225 8.42 5.82 4.96
CA GLU A 225 9.24 6.13 6.13
C GLU A 225 8.60 5.65 7.44
N MET A 226 7.31 5.91 7.64
CA MET A 226 6.56 5.43 8.80
C MET A 226 6.60 3.91 8.88
N CYS A 227 6.30 3.20 7.79
CA CYS A 227 6.34 1.74 7.73
C CYS A 227 7.75 1.18 7.96
N LEU A 228 8.80 1.84 7.49
CA LEU A 228 10.18 1.40 7.68
C LEU A 228 10.68 1.61 9.11
N LYS A 229 10.09 2.55 9.87
CA LYS A 229 10.46 2.81 11.27
C LYS A 229 9.80 1.85 12.24
N GLU A 230 8.65 1.30 11.90
CA GLU A 230 7.87 0.42 12.76
C GLU A 230 8.04 -1.06 12.38
N ASP A 231 8.31 -1.92 13.37
CA ASP A 231 8.20 -3.36 13.16
C ASP A 231 6.73 -3.79 13.21
N GLY A 232 6.26 -4.49 12.18
CA GLY A 232 4.91 -5.04 12.19
C GLY A 232 4.44 -5.62 10.86
N PRO A 233 3.28 -6.31 10.87
CA PRO A 233 2.69 -6.90 9.67
C PRO A 233 2.36 -5.83 8.61
N LEU A 234 2.02 -4.61 9.04
CA LEU A 234 1.74 -3.50 8.14
C LEU A 234 2.94 -3.16 7.25
N ALA A 235 4.15 -3.12 7.80
CA ALA A 235 5.36 -2.80 7.05
C ALA A 235 5.61 -3.84 5.94
N GLN A 236 5.40 -5.12 6.24
CA GLN A 236 5.55 -6.21 5.28
C GLN A 236 4.49 -6.16 4.17
N ILE A 237 3.22 -5.96 4.53
CA ILE A 237 2.11 -5.84 3.58
C ILE A 237 2.34 -4.64 2.65
N PHE A 238 2.69 -3.48 3.24
CA PHE A 238 3.00 -2.27 2.50
C PHE A 238 4.18 -2.46 1.55
N SER A 239 5.27 -3.07 2.04
CA SER A 239 6.46 -3.40 1.23
C SER A 239 6.12 -4.26 0.02
N TYR A 240 5.24 -5.25 0.20
CA TYR A 240 4.81 -6.12 -0.88
C TYR A 240 4.02 -5.36 -1.94
N GLU A 241 2.95 -4.66 -1.54
CA GLU A 241 2.07 -3.94 -2.47
C GLU A 241 2.81 -2.80 -3.19
N ILE A 242 3.69 -2.07 -2.49
CA ILE A 242 4.45 -0.99 -3.15
C ILE A 242 5.51 -1.52 -4.11
N THR A 243 6.12 -2.67 -3.82
CA THR A 243 7.08 -3.32 -4.71
C THR A 243 6.45 -3.63 -6.06
N HIS A 244 5.20 -4.10 -6.07
CA HIS A 244 4.45 -4.33 -7.31
C HIS A 244 4.29 -3.06 -8.14
N LEU A 245 3.90 -1.96 -7.48
CA LEU A 245 3.69 -0.69 -8.16
C LEU A 245 5.00 -0.11 -8.72
N ILE A 246 6.08 -0.15 -7.94
CA ILE A 246 7.40 0.33 -8.38
C ILE A 246 7.91 -0.52 -9.56
N ARG A 247 7.79 -1.85 -9.48
CA ARG A 247 8.16 -2.74 -10.59
C ARG A 247 7.31 -2.48 -11.83
N TYR A 248 6.03 -2.17 -11.67
CA TYR A 248 5.16 -1.80 -12.78
C TYR A 248 5.64 -0.51 -13.45
N TRP A 249 5.97 0.54 -12.69
CA TRP A 249 6.54 1.77 -13.25
C TRP A 249 7.85 1.50 -13.99
N SER A 250 8.72 0.73 -13.36
CA SER A 250 10.01 0.37 -13.91
C SER A 250 9.92 -0.38 -15.25
N LYS A 251 9.06 -1.40 -15.34
CA LYS A 251 8.84 -2.16 -16.59
C LYS A 251 8.27 -1.29 -17.71
N ASN A 252 7.44 -0.32 -17.35
CA ASN A 252 6.74 0.54 -18.30
C ASN A 252 7.46 1.86 -18.57
N ARG A 253 8.63 2.11 -17.99
CA ARG A 253 9.29 3.42 -18.02
C ARG A 253 9.68 3.90 -19.42
N TYR A 254 9.88 2.98 -20.37
CA TYR A 254 10.21 3.30 -21.76
C TYR A 254 9.02 3.27 -22.70
N ASN A 255 7.82 3.05 -22.18
CA ASN A 255 6.60 3.13 -22.97
C ASN A 255 6.33 4.60 -23.33
N LYS A 256 6.03 4.85 -24.62
CA LYS A 256 5.76 6.20 -25.15
C LYS A 256 4.53 6.85 -24.52
N ASP A 257 3.59 6.04 -24.02
CA ASP A 257 2.37 6.50 -23.35
C ASP A 257 2.63 6.88 -21.88
N TYR A 258 3.76 6.46 -21.30
CA TYR A 258 4.09 6.64 -19.88
C TYR A 258 5.38 7.44 -19.65
N LYS A 259 5.51 8.59 -20.33
CA LYS A 259 6.75 9.40 -20.34
C LYS A 259 7.25 9.82 -18.95
N SER A 260 6.36 10.02 -17.99
CA SER A 260 6.73 10.44 -16.63
C SER A 260 7.33 9.34 -15.77
N TYR A 261 7.26 8.07 -16.17
CA TYR A 261 7.75 6.96 -15.34
C TYR A 261 9.27 6.94 -15.20
N ILE A 262 10.02 7.48 -16.18
CA ILE A 262 11.48 7.63 -16.06
C ILE A 262 11.80 8.57 -14.89
N CYS A 263 11.26 9.78 -14.92
CA CYS A 263 11.48 10.78 -13.87
C CYS A 263 10.92 10.33 -12.52
N LEU A 264 9.77 9.64 -12.51
CA LEU A 264 9.19 9.08 -11.29
C LEU A 264 10.12 8.04 -10.64
N MET A 265 10.75 7.17 -11.44
CA MET A 265 11.73 6.20 -10.93
C MET A 265 13.00 6.87 -10.39
N GLU A 266 13.51 7.89 -11.07
CA GLU A 266 14.64 8.70 -10.60
C GLU A 266 14.33 9.39 -9.27
N GLU A 267 13.15 9.99 -9.17
CA GLU A 267 12.66 10.64 -7.96
C GLU A 267 12.48 9.64 -6.83
N PHE A 268 11.91 8.46 -7.11
CA PHE A 268 11.76 7.39 -6.13
C PHE A 268 13.11 6.98 -5.53
N TRP A 269 14.11 6.67 -6.36
CA TRP A 269 15.44 6.30 -5.89
C TRP A 269 16.12 7.43 -5.10
N ARG A 270 15.94 8.68 -5.53
CA ARG A 270 16.46 9.86 -4.81
C ARG A 270 15.88 9.96 -3.41
N ASN A 271 14.56 9.88 -3.28
CA ASN A 271 13.89 9.95 -1.98
C ASN A 271 14.24 8.73 -1.11
N LEU A 272 14.32 7.54 -1.69
CA LEU A 272 14.72 6.33 -0.96
C LEU A 272 16.13 6.47 -0.38
N ASN A 273 17.06 7.08 -1.11
CA ASN A 273 18.42 7.37 -0.63
C ASN A 273 18.45 8.32 0.56
N THR A 274 17.48 9.24 0.67
CA THR A 274 17.34 10.12 1.84
C THR A 274 16.79 9.37 3.05
N LEU A 275 15.85 8.43 2.84
CA LEU A 275 15.28 7.61 3.92
C LEU A 275 16.28 6.61 4.52
N PHE A 276 17.22 6.12 3.72
CA PHE A 276 18.25 5.15 4.13
C PHE A 276 19.56 5.84 4.59
N THR A 277 19.49 7.08 5.08
CA THR A 277 20.66 7.80 5.61
C THR A 277 21.11 7.33 7.00
N SER A 278 20.21 6.74 7.79
CA SER A 278 20.51 6.17 9.11
C SER A 278 19.71 4.87 9.31
N PRO A 279 20.30 3.83 9.94
CA PRO A 279 19.61 2.59 10.26
C PRO A 279 18.68 2.83 11.45
N VAL A 280 17.43 3.21 11.19
CA VAL A 280 16.43 3.37 12.27
C VAL A 280 15.87 2.01 12.68
N ASN A 281 15.60 1.15 11.69
CA ASN A 281 15.14 -0.21 11.89
C ASN A 281 15.72 -1.13 10.80
N ILE A 282 16.79 -1.80 11.17
CA ILE A 282 17.58 -2.67 10.29
C ILE A 282 16.73 -3.79 9.71
N SER A 283 15.84 -4.39 10.52
CA SER A 283 15.04 -5.55 10.12
C SER A 283 14.02 -5.16 9.05
N SER A 284 13.26 -4.08 9.28
CA SER A 284 12.25 -3.59 8.34
C SER A 284 12.88 -3.03 7.05
N GLN A 285 13.99 -2.28 7.17
CA GLN A 285 14.75 -1.79 6.00
C GLN A 285 15.32 -2.93 5.15
N THR A 286 15.92 -3.94 5.78
CA THR A 286 16.43 -5.13 5.07
C THR A 286 15.29 -5.89 4.40
N ALA A 287 14.18 -6.12 5.11
CA ALA A 287 13.03 -6.84 4.58
C ALA A 287 12.43 -6.14 3.35
N PHE A 288 12.36 -4.80 3.37
CA PHE A 288 11.91 -4.02 2.22
C PHE A 288 12.82 -4.23 1.00
N LEU A 289 14.15 -4.13 1.17
CA LEU A 289 15.12 -4.33 0.09
C LEU A 289 15.06 -5.75 -0.50
N ILE A 290 14.91 -6.77 0.36
CA ILE A 290 14.71 -8.16 -0.08
C ILE A 290 13.42 -8.28 -0.88
N THR A 291 12.33 -7.64 -0.42
CA THR A 291 11.04 -7.65 -1.13
C THR A 291 11.17 -7.03 -2.52
N LEU A 292 11.87 -5.90 -2.65
CA LEU A 292 12.18 -5.28 -3.95
C LEU A 292 12.99 -6.23 -4.86
N ARG A 293 13.97 -6.96 -4.31
CA ARG A 293 14.83 -7.89 -5.06
C ARG A 293 14.05 -9.10 -5.57
N MET A 294 13.34 -9.80 -4.70
CA MET A 294 12.63 -11.02 -5.06
C MET A 294 11.57 -10.70 -6.11
N GLY A 295 10.77 -9.66 -5.87
CA GLY A 295 9.51 -9.49 -6.57
C GLY A 295 8.59 -10.68 -6.33
N SER A 296 7.28 -10.47 -6.31
CA SER A 296 6.40 -11.61 -6.11
C SER A 296 6.46 -12.57 -7.30
N GLU A 297 6.50 -13.87 -7.04
CA GLU A 297 6.17 -14.92 -8.03
C GLU A 297 4.69 -14.88 -8.45
N HIS A 298 3.87 -14.05 -7.80
CA HIS A 298 2.43 -13.96 -8.02
C HIS A 298 2.08 -12.56 -8.53
N GLY A 299 2.31 -12.35 -9.83
CA GLY A 299 1.73 -11.20 -10.53
C GLY A 299 0.22 -11.18 -10.30
N ARG A 300 -0.26 -10.22 -9.49
CA ARG A 300 -1.69 -9.97 -9.44
C ARG A 300 -2.12 -9.50 -10.82
N LYS A 301 -2.97 -10.28 -11.48
CA LYS A 301 -3.64 -9.96 -12.75
C LYS A 301 -4.49 -8.67 -12.68
N ASN A 302 -4.62 -8.05 -11.51
CA ASN A 302 -5.51 -6.91 -11.26
C ASN A 302 -4.87 -5.54 -11.48
N LEU A 303 -3.56 -5.44 -11.73
CA LEU A 303 -2.97 -4.18 -12.23
C LEU A 303 -3.30 -3.93 -13.72
N GLU A 304 -3.89 -4.90 -14.42
CA GLU A 304 -4.69 -4.60 -15.62
C GLU A 304 -5.95 -3.85 -15.17
N MET A 305 -5.85 -2.54 -14.97
CA MET A 305 -6.99 -1.66 -14.76
C MET A 305 -7.87 -1.67 -16.02
N LYS A 306 -8.74 -2.69 -16.14
CA LYS A 306 -9.90 -2.65 -17.02
C LYS A 306 -10.90 -1.69 -16.39
N LEU A 307 -10.75 -0.42 -16.75
CA LEU A 307 -11.74 0.62 -16.53
C LEU A 307 -13.09 0.16 -17.08
N CYS A 308 -14.05 -0.12 -16.19
CA CYS A 308 -15.46 -0.18 -16.57
C CYS A 308 -15.94 1.24 -16.86
N ASN A 309 -15.65 1.74 -18.07
CA ASN A 309 -16.34 2.91 -18.59
C ASN A 309 -17.73 2.45 -19.07
N SER A 310 -18.75 2.74 -18.28
CA SER A 310 -20.13 2.72 -18.80
C SER A 310 -20.34 3.97 -19.66
N GLY A 311 -20.43 3.76 -20.98
CA GLY A 311 -20.99 4.72 -21.92
C GLY A 311 -19.99 5.38 -22.87
N GLU A 312 -20.02 4.88 -24.12
CA GLU A 312 -19.62 5.53 -25.38
C GLU A 312 -18.16 5.41 -25.86
N ASN A 313 -17.97 4.41 -26.73
CA ASN A 313 -17.14 4.39 -27.94
C ASN A 313 -15.83 5.20 -27.93
N ILE A 314 -14.77 4.55 -27.45
CA ILE A 314 -13.48 4.62 -28.13
C ILE A 314 -13.02 3.18 -28.38
N MET A 315 -13.33 2.67 -29.57
CA MET A 315 -12.53 1.61 -30.18
C MET A 315 -11.11 2.16 -30.31
N ASN A 316 -10.18 1.59 -29.56
CA ASN A 316 -9.05 0.88 -30.14
C ASN A 316 -8.43 -0.01 -29.06
N GLN A 317 -8.45 -1.31 -29.34
CA GLN A 317 -7.68 -2.32 -28.64
C GLN A 317 -6.20 -1.93 -28.67
N SER A 318 -5.62 -1.58 -27.54
CA SER A 318 -4.24 -1.95 -27.27
C SER A 318 -4.30 -3.25 -26.50
N GLN A 319 -4.25 -4.37 -27.22
CA GLN A 319 -3.80 -5.63 -26.66
C GLN A 319 -2.37 -5.40 -26.15
N THR A 320 -2.22 -5.07 -24.88
CA THR A 320 -0.92 -5.15 -24.23
C THR A 320 -0.61 -6.63 -24.16
N GLN A 321 0.34 -7.07 -24.99
CA GLN A 321 0.85 -8.43 -24.95
C GLN A 321 1.25 -8.76 -23.52
N ASN A 322 0.78 -9.91 -23.04
CA ASN A 322 1.31 -10.56 -21.84
C ASN A 322 2.82 -10.72 -22.03
N VAL A 323 3.62 -9.83 -21.45
CA VAL A 323 5.05 -10.07 -21.28
C VAL A 323 5.20 -10.86 -19.99
N GLU A 324 5.03 -12.17 -20.14
CA GLU A 324 5.54 -13.17 -19.20
C GLU A 324 7.04 -12.91 -18.95
N ASN A 325 7.42 -12.88 -17.67
CA ASN A 325 8.76 -13.15 -17.16
C ASN A 325 9.97 -12.49 -17.85
N ASP A 326 9.89 -11.22 -18.23
CA ASP A 326 11.11 -10.43 -18.39
C ASP A 326 11.52 -9.90 -17.00
N THR A 327 12.57 -10.49 -16.43
CA THR A 327 13.25 -9.95 -15.26
C THR A 327 13.68 -8.54 -15.60
N ASP A 328 13.18 -7.54 -14.88
CA ASP A 328 13.51 -6.13 -15.12
C ASP A 328 14.98 -5.88 -14.75
N VAL A 329 15.88 -6.17 -15.69
CA VAL A 329 17.34 -6.12 -15.51
C VAL A 329 17.77 -4.73 -15.07
N LYS A 330 17.12 -3.69 -15.61
CA LYS A 330 17.43 -2.31 -15.26
C LYS A 330 17.06 -2.01 -13.81
N PHE A 331 15.87 -2.41 -13.36
CA PHE A 331 15.47 -2.27 -11.96
C PHE A 331 16.44 -2.96 -11.01
N LEU A 332 16.82 -4.20 -11.32
CA LEU A 332 17.73 -4.97 -10.49
C LEU A 332 19.13 -4.36 -10.45
N ALA A 333 19.61 -3.80 -11.57
CA ALA A 333 20.87 -3.07 -11.61
C ALA A 333 20.82 -1.78 -10.75
N GLU A 334 19.74 -1.01 -10.83
CA GLU A 334 19.52 0.20 -10.00
C GLU A 334 19.44 -0.17 -8.51
N LEU A 335 18.70 -1.23 -8.16
CA LEU A 335 18.61 -1.75 -6.79
C LEU A 335 19.98 -2.20 -6.28
N LYS A 336 20.78 -2.87 -7.10
CA LYS A 336 22.15 -3.28 -6.76
C LYS A 336 23.05 -2.07 -6.50
N THR A 337 23.03 -1.07 -7.37
CA THR A 337 23.76 0.20 -7.15
C THR A 337 23.31 0.88 -5.86
N PHE A 338 22.01 0.88 -5.58
CA PHE A 338 21.44 1.45 -4.37
C PHE A 338 21.91 0.72 -3.10
N VAL A 339 21.80 -0.61 -3.06
CA VAL A 339 22.27 -1.43 -1.93
C VAL A 339 23.77 -1.24 -1.70
N ASN A 340 24.58 -1.20 -2.78
CA ASN A 340 26.01 -0.93 -2.66
C ASN A 340 26.28 0.45 -2.03
N SER A 341 25.51 1.47 -2.39
CA SER A 341 25.65 2.80 -1.79
C SER A 341 25.31 2.82 -0.30
N ILE A 342 24.33 2.01 0.13
CA ILE A 342 23.99 1.83 1.55
C ILE A 342 25.14 1.13 2.27
N CYS A 343 25.64 0.01 1.73
CA CYS A 343 26.75 -0.73 2.35
C CYS A 343 28.00 0.16 2.54
N VAL A 344 28.34 0.99 1.55
CA VAL A 344 29.44 1.96 1.65
C VAL A 344 29.18 3.00 2.75
N LYS A 345 27.96 3.57 2.81
CA LYS A 345 27.59 4.51 3.88
C LYS A 345 27.67 3.85 5.26
N CYS A 346 27.13 2.64 5.40
CA CYS A 346 27.20 1.88 6.63
C CYS A 346 28.64 1.62 7.03
N PHE A 347 29.48 1.20 6.08
CA PHE A 347 30.91 0.95 6.32
C PHE A 347 31.63 2.18 6.85
N ASN A 348 31.43 3.34 6.22
CA ASN A 348 32.01 4.61 6.64
C ASN A 348 31.50 5.09 8.02
N GLN A 349 30.39 4.54 8.51
CA GLN A 349 29.75 4.87 9.78
C GLN A 349 29.85 3.73 10.81
N ILE A 350 30.64 2.66 10.55
CA ILE A 350 30.77 1.49 11.43
C ILE A 350 31.17 1.88 12.88
N THR A 351 31.73 3.09 13.10
CA THR A 351 32.02 3.64 14.43
C THR A 351 30.85 3.60 15.43
N GLU A 352 29.61 3.49 14.96
CA GLU A 352 28.40 3.40 15.77
C GLU A 352 27.82 1.96 15.81
N LYS A 353 27.21 1.57 16.94
CA LYS A 353 26.59 0.25 17.10
C LYS A 353 25.41 0.05 16.13
N GLY A 354 25.29 -1.15 15.56
CA GLY A 354 24.17 -1.56 14.69
C GLY A 354 24.47 -1.58 13.18
N TYR A 355 25.45 -0.80 12.70
CA TYR A 355 25.82 -0.78 11.28
C TYR A 355 26.46 -2.10 10.80
N ILE A 356 27.16 -2.82 11.69
CA ILE A 356 27.76 -4.13 11.41
C ILE A 356 26.67 -5.18 11.16
N THR A 357 25.70 -5.29 12.06
CA THR A 357 24.56 -6.20 11.93
C THR A 357 23.76 -5.90 10.65
N TYR A 358 23.58 -4.61 10.33
CA TYR A 358 22.90 -4.22 9.10
C TYR A 358 23.68 -4.65 7.86
N LEU A 359 25.00 -4.40 7.85
CA LEU A 359 25.87 -4.79 6.76
C LEU A 359 25.82 -6.30 6.56
N ASN A 360 26.04 -7.12 7.59
CA ASN A 360 25.97 -8.59 7.47
C ASN A 360 24.66 -9.08 6.87
N LYS A 361 23.53 -8.53 7.32
CA LYS A 361 22.22 -8.86 6.75
C LYS A 361 22.13 -8.52 5.27
N LEU A 362 22.63 -7.36 4.84
CA LEU A 362 22.67 -7.00 3.42
C LEU A 362 23.60 -7.92 2.63
N ILE A 363 24.76 -8.26 3.17
CA ILE A 363 25.72 -9.17 2.52
C ILE A 363 25.06 -10.53 2.28
N ALA A 364 24.56 -11.17 3.34
CA ALA A 364 23.95 -12.49 3.26
C ALA A 364 22.83 -12.59 2.22
N HIS A 365 22.05 -11.52 2.05
CA HIS A 365 20.92 -11.50 1.12
C HIS A 365 21.24 -10.98 -0.28
N PHE A 366 22.45 -10.47 -0.56
CA PHE A 366 22.82 -9.89 -1.86
C PHE A 366 24.16 -10.43 -2.44
N GLU A 367 24.84 -11.36 -1.77
CA GLU A 367 26.18 -11.89 -2.14
C GLU A 367 26.25 -12.60 -3.51
N GLY A 368 25.17 -13.21 -3.98
CA GLY A 368 25.19 -14.23 -5.05
C GLY A 368 25.57 -13.84 -6.50
N ASP A 369 25.66 -12.56 -6.87
CA ASP A 369 25.65 -12.13 -8.30
C ASP A 369 26.86 -11.28 -8.74
N HIS A 370 28.11 -11.67 -8.40
CA HIS A 370 29.35 -10.85 -8.56
C HIS A 370 29.24 -9.44 -7.94
N ALA A 371 28.18 -9.20 -7.17
CA ALA A 371 27.83 -7.92 -6.60
C ALA A 371 28.76 -7.57 -5.46
N PHE A 372 29.14 -8.60 -4.71
CA PHE A 372 30.00 -8.45 -3.57
C PHE A 372 31.47 -8.25 -3.94
N GLU A 373 31.93 -8.77 -5.09
CA GLU A 373 33.24 -8.42 -5.65
C GLU A 373 33.31 -6.91 -5.95
N ASN A 374 32.33 -6.37 -6.66
CA ASN A 374 32.26 -4.93 -6.95
C ASN A 374 32.12 -4.08 -5.67
N LEU A 375 31.37 -4.58 -4.67
CA LEU A 375 31.22 -3.91 -3.38
C LEU A 375 32.52 -3.95 -2.59
N PHE A 376 33.23 -5.06 -2.58
CA PHE A 376 34.55 -5.18 -1.97
C PHE A 376 35.56 -4.27 -2.67
N GLU A 377 35.57 -4.21 -4.01
CA GLU A 377 36.42 -3.27 -4.76
C GLU A 377 36.10 -1.82 -4.41
N LEU A 378 34.81 -1.45 -4.32
CA LEU A 378 34.36 -0.12 -3.92
C LEU A 378 34.78 0.20 -2.47
N LEU A 379 34.63 -0.74 -1.55
CA LEU A 379 35.05 -0.58 -0.16
C LEU A 379 36.57 -0.44 -0.07
N ASN A 380 37.32 -1.33 -0.73
CA ASN A 380 38.78 -1.36 -0.69
C ASN A 380 39.41 -0.13 -1.36
N ALA A 381 38.76 0.42 -2.39
CA ALA A 381 39.15 1.69 -3.01
C ALA A 381 38.93 2.91 -2.10
N GLN A 382 37.94 2.87 -1.19
CA GLN A 382 37.66 3.97 -0.26
C GLN A 382 38.44 3.83 1.06
N MET A 383 38.53 2.62 1.58
CA MET A 383 39.27 2.27 2.79
C MET A 383 39.93 0.91 2.55
N ASN A 384 41.26 0.86 2.53
CA ASN A 384 41.98 -0.40 2.50
C ASN A 384 41.52 -1.27 3.69
N PHE A 385 40.84 -2.39 3.41
CA PHE A 385 40.20 -3.20 4.44
C PHE A 385 41.21 -3.73 5.48
N PHE A 386 42.45 -3.97 5.06
CA PHE A 386 43.53 -4.36 5.96
C PHE A 386 43.84 -3.27 7.00
N ASN A 387 43.79 -2.00 6.62
CA ASN A 387 43.94 -0.89 7.57
C ASN A 387 42.72 -0.78 8.49
N PHE A 388 41.51 -0.93 7.94
CA PHE A 388 40.28 -0.94 8.73
C PHE A 388 40.26 -2.05 9.78
N TYR A 389 40.73 -3.25 9.43
CA TYR A 389 40.90 -4.34 10.38
C TYR A 389 41.86 -3.95 11.52
N ASN A 390 43.06 -3.47 11.17
CA ASN A 390 44.09 -3.15 12.15
C ASN A 390 43.72 -1.99 13.08
N GLU A 391 43.07 -0.95 12.55
CA GLU A 391 42.73 0.26 13.32
C GLU A 391 41.44 0.12 14.13
N ILE A 392 40.43 -0.58 13.59
CA ILE A 392 39.08 -0.60 14.18
C ILE A 392 38.73 -2.00 14.67
N LEU A 393 38.60 -2.99 13.77
CA LEU A 393 38.05 -4.31 14.13
C LEU A 393 38.91 -5.05 15.16
N ARG A 394 40.24 -4.97 15.05
CA ARG A 394 41.18 -5.62 15.99
C ARG A 394 41.00 -5.08 17.42
N SER A 395 40.83 -3.77 17.56
CA SER A 395 40.58 -3.16 18.88
C SER A 395 39.26 -3.64 19.48
N TRP A 396 38.20 -3.75 18.68
CA TRP A 396 36.88 -4.20 19.15
C TRP A 396 36.83 -5.67 19.51
N LEU A 397 37.57 -6.52 18.80
CA LEU A 397 37.74 -7.93 19.15
C LEU A 397 38.47 -8.09 20.50
N LEU A 398 39.45 -7.23 20.78
CA LEU A 398 40.17 -7.20 22.07
C LEU A 398 39.32 -6.64 23.22
N GLU A 399 38.44 -5.67 22.94
CA GLU A 399 37.53 -5.05 23.93
C GLU A 399 36.38 -5.96 24.39
N GLN A 400 36.23 -7.16 23.81
CA GLN A 400 35.16 -8.13 24.12
C GLN A 400 33.74 -7.53 24.10
N ARG A 401 33.40 -6.84 23.00
CA ARG A 401 32.06 -6.25 22.83
C ARG A 401 30.96 -7.32 22.76
N GLN A 402 29.72 -6.89 23.01
CA GLN A 402 28.54 -7.77 22.88
C GLN A 402 28.28 -8.21 21.43
N ASP A 403 28.85 -7.49 20.45
CA ASP A 403 28.62 -7.67 19.02
C ASP A 403 29.74 -8.48 18.33
N ILE A 404 30.53 -9.26 19.07
CA ILE A 404 31.67 -10.04 18.52
C ILE A 404 31.22 -10.98 17.40
N GLU A 405 30.04 -11.59 17.51
CA GLU A 405 29.51 -12.50 16.48
C GLU A 405 29.32 -11.79 15.14
N ASP A 406 28.67 -10.62 15.15
CA ASP A 406 28.47 -9.78 13.96
C ASP A 406 29.80 -9.29 13.39
N ILE A 407 30.75 -8.88 14.25
CA ILE A 407 32.09 -8.45 13.83
C ILE A 407 32.83 -9.58 13.12
N THR A 408 32.73 -10.78 13.70
CA THR A 408 33.42 -11.98 13.21
C THR A 408 32.83 -12.40 11.86
N GLU A 409 31.50 -12.43 11.75
CA GLU A 409 30.80 -12.72 10.50
C GLU A 409 31.16 -11.72 9.38
N LEU A 410 31.18 -10.42 9.69
CA LEU A 410 31.57 -9.38 8.73
C LEU A 410 33.00 -9.61 8.22
N MET A 411 33.91 -9.89 9.14
CA MET A 411 35.32 -10.15 8.83
C MET A 411 35.46 -11.37 7.92
N PHE A 412 34.80 -12.49 8.22
CA PHE A 412 34.84 -13.68 7.37
C PHE A 412 34.23 -13.44 5.98
N ASN A 413 33.14 -12.68 5.91
CA ASN A 413 32.54 -12.33 4.63
C ASN A 413 33.45 -11.45 3.77
N LEU A 414 34.21 -10.54 4.37
CA LEU A 414 35.16 -9.68 3.64
C LEU A 414 36.47 -10.41 3.28
N MET A 415 36.96 -11.31 4.13
CA MET A 415 38.19 -12.09 3.89
C MET A 415 38.12 -12.97 2.63
N LYS A 416 36.92 -13.40 2.21
CA LYS A 416 36.68 -14.14 0.95
C LYS A 416 37.29 -13.44 -0.27
N TYR A 417 37.36 -12.12 -0.25
CA TYR A 417 37.74 -11.28 -1.39
C TYR A 417 39.13 -10.65 -1.25
N MET A 418 39.81 -10.87 -0.12
CA MET A 418 41.18 -10.40 0.11
C MET A 418 42.22 -11.26 -0.60
N ASN A 419 43.40 -10.67 -0.84
CA ASN A 419 44.54 -11.44 -1.32
C ASN A 419 45.09 -12.39 -0.24
N HIS A 420 45.79 -13.45 -0.67
CA HIS A 420 46.28 -14.49 0.24
C HIS A 420 47.24 -13.99 1.32
N SER A 421 48.03 -12.94 1.05
CA SER A 421 49.00 -12.42 2.01
C SER A 421 48.30 -11.71 3.17
N GLU A 422 47.38 -10.81 2.87
CA GLU A 422 46.62 -10.05 3.88
C GLU A 422 45.72 -10.98 4.70
N ARG A 423 45.11 -11.98 4.06
CA ARG A 423 44.29 -12.99 4.74
C ARG A 423 45.09 -13.75 5.79
N ASN A 424 46.29 -14.20 5.45
CA ASN A 424 47.14 -14.96 6.36
C ASN A 424 47.57 -14.10 7.57
N GLU A 425 47.90 -12.84 7.35
CA GLU A 425 48.31 -11.93 8.42
C GLU A 425 47.16 -11.62 9.41
N ILE A 426 45.93 -11.43 8.90
CA ILE A 426 44.74 -11.29 9.75
C ILE A 426 44.52 -12.59 10.54
N MET A 427 44.58 -13.75 9.89
CA MET A 427 44.39 -15.05 10.55
C MET A 427 45.43 -15.32 11.64
N GLU A 428 46.70 -14.98 11.40
CA GLU A 428 47.75 -15.06 12.43
C GLU A 428 47.44 -14.13 13.61
N SER A 429 47.06 -12.88 13.34
CA SER A 429 46.72 -11.92 14.41
C SER A 429 45.52 -12.37 15.26
N LEU A 430 44.56 -13.10 14.67
CA LEU A 430 43.42 -13.66 15.39
C LEU A 430 43.81 -14.80 16.34
N THR A 431 44.90 -15.52 16.06
CA THR A 431 45.41 -16.55 16.99
C THR A 431 46.04 -15.95 18.24
N GLU A 432 46.50 -14.70 18.19
CA GLU A 432 47.04 -13.96 19.33
C GLU A 432 45.93 -13.36 20.21
N VAL A 433 44.78 -13.01 19.62
CA VAL A 433 43.59 -12.56 20.33
C VAL A 433 42.97 -13.78 21.03
N ARG A 434 43.16 -13.93 22.35
CA ARG A 434 42.51 -15.00 23.13
C ARG A 434 40.98 -14.80 23.13
N VAL A 435 40.27 -15.40 22.18
CA VAL A 435 38.80 -15.31 22.14
C VAL A 435 38.16 -16.45 22.93
N ASN A 436 37.17 -16.12 23.75
CA ASN A 436 36.34 -17.09 24.48
C ASN A 436 35.56 -18.01 23.51
N SER A 437 34.98 -19.06 24.10
CA SER A 437 34.32 -20.23 23.49
C SER A 437 33.32 -20.04 22.32
N SER A 438 32.91 -18.82 21.98
CA SER A 438 32.05 -18.52 20.81
C SER A 438 32.79 -18.58 19.47
N PHE A 439 34.12 -18.31 19.43
CA PHE A 439 34.93 -18.48 18.21
C PHE A 439 35.07 -19.95 17.79
N VAL A 440 34.93 -20.88 18.74
CA VAL A 440 35.03 -22.32 18.49
C VAL A 440 33.90 -22.82 17.59
N CYS A 441 32.76 -22.13 17.55
CA CYS A 441 31.64 -22.44 16.65
C CYS A 441 31.88 -22.00 15.19
N PHE A 442 32.80 -21.06 14.93
CA PHE A 442 33.15 -20.60 13.58
C PHE A 442 34.39 -21.29 12.99
N LEU A 443 35.14 -22.07 13.80
CA LEU A 443 36.22 -22.94 13.34
C LEU A 443 35.87 -23.90 12.18
N PRO A 444 34.63 -24.42 12.02
CA PRO A 444 34.31 -25.25 10.86
C PRO A 444 34.40 -24.51 9.52
N HIS A 445 34.27 -23.17 9.50
CA HIS A 445 34.45 -22.35 8.30
C HIS A 445 35.93 -22.05 7.99
N ILE A 446 36.81 -22.10 9.00
CA ILE A 446 38.27 -21.94 8.84
C ILE A 446 38.89 -23.15 8.13
N VAL A 447 38.27 -24.33 8.21
CA VAL A 447 38.83 -25.57 7.64
C VAL A 447 38.45 -25.80 6.16
N TYR A 448 37.53 -24.99 5.60
CA TYR A 448 37.03 -25.15 4.23
C TYR A 448 37.18 -23.90 3.33
N MET A 449 37.92 -22.86 3.78
CA MET A 449 38.42 -21.76 2.95
C MET A 449 39.94 -21.85 2.81
#